data_AF-A0A328EKE0-F1
#
_entry.id   AF-A0A328EKE0-F1
#
_cell.length_a   1.000
_cell.length_b   1.000
_cell.length_c   1.000
_cell.angle_alpha   90.00
_cell.angle_beta   90.00
_cell.angle_gamma   90.00
#
_symmetry.space_group_name_H-M   'P 1'
#
loop_
_entity.id
_entity.type
_entity.pdbx_description
1 polymer ?
#
loop_
_entity_poly.entity_id
_entity_poly.type
_entity_poly.pdbx_seq_one_letter_code
_entity_poly.pdbx_strand_id
1 'polypeptide(L)' 'MPLFKWFLAIPHYILLAFLGFAAFICTIFAWFTIVFTGKYPKSLFDFVVGVLRWGLRVSAYSSLLITDIYPPFSLEP' A
#
# COMPACT_ATOMS: atom_id res chain seq x y z
N MET A 1 20.50 2.84 -14.25
CA MET A 1 20.50 1.36 -14.37
C MET A 1 19.31 0.82 -13.56
N PRO A 2 18.31 0.19 -14.20
CA PRO A 2 17.05 -0.21 -13.55
C PRO A 2 17.23 -1.24 -12.41
N LEU A 3 18.28 -2.06 -12.45
CA LEU A 3 18.52 -3.14 -11.49
C LEU A 3 18.80 -2.65 -10.05
N PHE A 4 19.50 -1.53 -9.88
CA PHE A 4 19.86 -1.01 -8.56
C PHE A 4 18.64 -0.48 -7.79
N LYS A 5 17.69 0.14 -8.51
CA LYS A 5 16.42 0.63 -7.93
C LYS A 5 15.54 -0.50 -7.41
N TRP A 6 15.58 -1.65 -8.08
CA TRP A 6 14.81 -2.83 -7.67
C TRP A 6 15.35 -3.40 -6.35
N PHE A 7 16.67 -3.40 -6.17
CA PHE A 7 17.31 -3.84 -4.92
C PHE A 7 16.94 -2.93 -3.74
N LEU A 8 16.93 -1.61 -3.95
CA LEU A 8 16.49 -0.61 -2.97
C LEU A 8 15.00 -0.67 -2.62
N ALA A 9 14.18 -1.27 -3.49
CA ALA A 9 12.75 -1.47 -3.28
C ALA A 9 12.43 -2.78 -2.54
N ILE A 10 13.39 -3.69 -2.34
CA ILE A 10 13.18 -4.96 -1.59
C ILE A 10 12.60 -4.71 -0.18
N PRO A 11 13.13 -3.77 0.63
CA PRO A 11 12.57 -3.48 1.96
C PRO A 11 11.11 -3.01 1.87
N HIS A 12 10.77 -2.21 0.86
CA HIS A 12 9.41 -1.74 0.62
C HIS A 12 8.48 -2.89 0.23
N TYR A 13 8.92 -3.81 -0.63
CA TYR A 13 8.09 -4.95 -1.02
C TYR A 13 7.78 -5.88 0.16
N ILE A 14 8.74 -6.10 1.06
CA ILE A 14 8.51 -6.90 2.27
C ILE A 14 7.42 -6.25 3.12
N LEU A 15 7.56 -4.97 3.43
CA LEU A 15 6.59 -4.25 4.24
C LEU A 15 5.23 -4.14 3.55
N LEU A 16 5.19 -3.86 2.24
CA LEU A 16 3.96 -3.84 1.44
C LEU A 16 3.28 -5.20 1.39
N ALA A 17 4.02 -6.31 1.44
CA ALA A 17 3.42 -7.64 1.51
C ALA A 17 2.71 -7.85 2.86
N PHE A 18 3.34 -7.49 3.97
CA PHE A 18 2.70 -7.55 5.30
C PHE A 18 1.49 -6.61 5.40
N LEU A 19 1.66 -5.35 4.96
CA LEU A 19 0.59 -4.35 4.95
C LEU A 19 -0.54 -4.71 3.98
N GLY A 20 -0.22 -5.30 2.83
CA GLY A 20 -1.19 -5.80 1.85
C GLY A 20 -1.98 -6.98 2.39
N PHE A 21 -1.34 -7.89 3.11
CA PHE A 21 -2.02 -8.98 3.81
C PHE A 21 -2.95 -8.46 4.91
N ALA A 22 -2.49 -7.50 5.71
CA ALA A 22 -3.34 -6.81 6.68
C ALA A 22 -4.51 -6.09 5.99
N ALA A 23 -4.27 -5.40 4.87
CA ALA A 23 -5.29 -4.69 4.10
C ALA A 23 -6.34 -5.66 3.51
N PHE A 24 -5.92 -6.86 3.10
CA PHE A 24 -6.82 -7.92 2.65
C PHE A 24 -7.75 -8.37 3.77
N ILE A 25 -7.20 -8.65 4.96
CA ILE A 25 -7.99 -9.00 6.14
C ILE A 25 -8.94 -7.84 6.51
N CYS A 26 -8.43 -6.61 6.55
CA CYS A 26 -9.22 -5.40 6.79
C CYS A 26 -10.37 -5.25 5.79
N THR A 27 -10.16 -5.59 4.52
CA THR A 27 -11.19 -5.55 3.47
C THR A 27 -12.28 -6.59 3.71
N ILE A 28 -11.91 -7.80 4.16
CA ILE A 28 -12.89 -8.83 4.54
C ILE A 28 -13.73 -8.34 5.72
N PHE A 29 -13.11 -7.79 6.77
CA PHE A 29 -13.84 -7.19 7.89
C PHE A 29 -14.73 -6.03 7.44
N ALA A 30 -14.21 -5.15 6.59
CA ALA A 30 -14.95 -4.03 6.03
C ALA A 30 -16.21 -4.51 5.29
N TRP A 31 -16.09 -5.56 4.48
CA TRP A 31 -17.21 -6.16 3.76
C TRP A 31 -18.33 -6.60 4.71
N PHE A 32 -18.00 -7.32 5.78
CA PHE A 32 -18.99 -7.68 6.80
C PHE A 32 -19.62 -6.44 7.45
N THR A 33 -18.82 -5.46 7.89
CA THR A 33 -19.38 -4.23 8.48
C THR A 33 -20.30 -3.47 7.53
N ILE A 34 -20.01 -3.45 6.23
CA ILE A 34 -20.86 -2.79 5.22
C ILE A 34 -22.17 -3.54 5.05
N VAL A 35 -22.15 -4.87 5.01
CA VAL A 35 -23.37 -5.68 4.89
C VAL A 35 -24.30 -5.46 6.09
N PHE A 36 -23.76 -5.34 7.30
CA PHE A 36 -24.57 -5.14 8.51
C PHE A 36 -24.94 -3.67 8.78
N THR A 37 -24.03 -2.74 8.51
CA THR A 37 -24.15 -1.32 8.94
C THR A 37 -24.43 -0.38 7.76
N GLY A 38 -24.22 -0.83 6.53
CA GLY A 38 -24.28 0.00 5.32
C GLY A 38 -23.17 1.07 5.23
N LYS A 39 -22.20 1.04 6.15
CA LYS A 39 -21.16 2.07 6.27
C LYS A 39 -19.78 1.43 6.26
N TYR A 40 -18.87 2.01 5.49
CA TYR A 40 -17.47 1.63 5.51
C TYR A 40 -16.78 2.30 6.72
N PRO A 41 -16.19 1.54 7.65
CA PRO A 41 -15.45 2.11 8.78
C PRO A 41 -14.25 2.94 8.32
N LYS A 42 -14.24 4.24 8.65
CA LYS A 42 -13.26 5.23 8.14
C LYS A 42 -11.81 4.84 8.41
N SER A 43 -11.50 4.29 9.59
CA SER A 43 -10.15 3.85 9.94
C SER A 43 -9.61 2.73 9.04
N LEU A 44 -10.46 1.76 8.68
CA LEU A 44 -10.11 0.67 7.76
C LEU A 44 -9.92 1.20 6.34
N PHE A 45 -10.76 2.15 5.93
CA PHE A 45 -10.63 2.80 4.62
C PHE A 45 -9.30 3.57 4.51
N ASP A 46 -9.00 4.41 5.49
CA ASP A 46 -7.78 5.22 5.53
C ASP A 46 -6.53 4.32 5.49
N PHE A 47 -6.57 3.18 6.19
CA PHE A 47 -5.50 2.17 6.15
C PHE A 47 -5.32 1.53 4.77
N VAL A 48 -6.39 0.97 4.18
CA VAL A 48 -6.30 0.30 2.86
C VAL A 48 -5.83 1.27 1.78
N VAL A 49 -6.34 2.50 1.78
CA VAL A 49 -5.92 3.55 0.84
C VAL A 49 -4.47 3.94 1.04
N GLY A 50 -4.00 4.06 2.29
CA GLY A 50 -2.60 4.32 2.60
C GLY A 50 -1.66 3.25 2.03
N VAL A 51 -2.03 1.97 2.19
CA VAL A 51 -1.25 0.84 1.65
C VAL A 51 -1.20 0.88 0.12
N LEU A 52 -2.34 1.12 -0.54
CA LEU A 52 -2.41 1.24 -2.00
C LEU A 52 -1.59 2.42 -2.53
N ARG A 53 -1.66 3.59 -1.87
CA ARG A 53 -0.87 4.77 -2.25
C ARG A 53 0.61 4.53 -2.10
N TRP A 54 1.02 3.89 -1.01
CA TRP A 54 2.42 3.57 -0.81
C TRP A 54 2.92 2.55 -1.85
N GLY A 55 2.13 1.52 -2.15
CA GLY A 55 2.40 0.58 -3.23
C GLY A 55 2.57 1.25 -4.59
N LEU A 56 1.70 2.23 -4.89
CA LEU A 56 1.80 3.01 -6.11
C LEU A 56 3.08 3.86 -6.15
N ARG A 57 3.48 4.49 -5.04
CA ARG A 57 4.75 5.24 -4.95
C ARG A 57 5.96 4.34 -5.22
N VAL A 58 5.96 3.12 -4.67
CA VAL A 58 7.04 2.14 -4.87
C VAL A 58 7.09 1.66 -6.32
N SER A 59 5.93 1.33 -6.90
CA SER A 59 5.80 0.95 -8.31
C SER A 59 6.26 2.08 -9.25
N ALA A 60 5.88 3.33 -8.95
CA ALA A 60 6.31 4.50 -9.71
C ALA A 60 7.85 4.68 -9.74
N TYR A 61 8.54 4.37 -8.64
CA TYR A 61 10.00 4.44 -8.52
C TYR A 61 10.71 3.24 -9.17
N SER A 62 10.22 2.01 -8.95
CA SER A 62 10.94 0.77 -9.30
C SER A 62 10.54 0.14 -10.62
N SER A 63 9.25 0.19 -11.01
CA SER A 63 8.72 -0.53 -12.17
C SER A 63 8.32 0.41 -13.32
N LEU A 64 7.70 1.55 -13.01
CA LEU A 64 7.27 2.53 -14.01
C LEU A 64 8.36 3.56 -14.35
N LEU A 65 9.43 3.65 -13.54
CA LEU A 65 10.55 4.60 -13.70
C LEU A 65 10.10 6.06 -13.90
N ILE A 66 8.95 6.44 -13.34
CA ILE A 66 8.37 7.79 -13.47
C ILE A 66 9.18 8.79 -12.65
N THR A 67 9.78 8.35 -11.54
CA THR A 67 10.60 9.19 -10.68
C THR A 67 11.85 8.48 -10.18
N ASP A 68 12.94 9.23 -10.04
CA ASP A 68 14.19 8.79 -9.41
C ASP A 68 14.23 9.09 -7.91
N ILE A 69 13.18 9.69 -7.36
CA ILE A 69 13.09 10.04 -5.93
C ILE A 69 12.66 8.80 -5.14
N TYR A 70 13.47 8.43 -4.14
CA TYR A 70 13.19 7.30 -3.26
C TYR A 70 11.93 7.56 -2.40
N PRO A 71 10.92 6.66 -2.43
CA PRO A 71 9.65 6.91 -1.76
C PRO A 71 9.77 6.74 -0.23
N PRO A 72 9.20 7.68 0.57
CA PRO A 72 9.22 7.57 2.03
C PRO A 72 8.37 6.38 2.51
N PHE A 73 8.77 5.79 3.64
CA PHE A 73 8.01 4.74 4.35
C PHE A 73 6.84 5.37 5.11
N SER A 74 5.81 5.78 4.39
CA SER A 74 4.62 6.39 4.99
C SER A 74 3.35 5.91 4.31
N LEU A 75 2.28 5.81 5.10
CA LEU A 75 0.90 5.59 4.64
C LEU A 75 0.15 6.94 4.50
N GLU A 76 0.76 8.03 4.98
CA GLU A 76 0.20 9.37 4.95
C GLU A 76 0.37 10.02 3.57
N PRO A 77 -0.41 11.10 3.31
CA PRO A 77 -0.39 11.77 2.04
C PRO A 77 0.92 12.36 1.57
#